data_AF-A0A9K3GX07-F1
#
_entry.id   AF-A0A9K3GX07-F1
#
_cell.length_a   1.000
_cell.length_b   1.000
_cell.length_c   1.000
_cell.angle_alpha   90.00
_cell.angle_beta   90.00
_cell.angle_gamma   90.00
#
_symmetry.space_group_name_H-M   'P 1'
#
loop_
_entity.id
_entity.type
_entity.pdbx_description
1 polymer ?
#
loop_
_entity_poly.entity_id
_entity_poly.type
_entity_poly.pdbx_seq_one_letter_code
_entity_poly.pdbx_strand_id
1 'polypeptide(L)'
;MVVEMKTSDGYFTHDEEDSPIRPEETLGDYYYRSYSKKRASDINAPVWKLKHGDTFSDWQICRDWLLGVFPPVEVKFQEERSHDQTYHAYLEETANSTSTTHHIVREWKSMHKEWAAFEASKKEANEEKAKVALLRAKLKADQARFESEQKTEEWSAAWWKRKAEAKAALLSEERKHWREICEKDNNEKMGLRNNINNLKVEIEKLKKEKIKAEAARDEARSHRERSEQRELERVEKAETSHCLAETEGKLEDSETARVTAESLLVQPLRDDMIWMKHHGIINVANSVLNSIDLDQTVANLMVTARNDGYTQGYTECTKHVNNALKVDLNDRRSATYGVDTGTAHAAAKTEYKNLRLPVMDGGCCT
;
A
#
# COMPACT_ATOMS: atom_id res chain seq x y z
N MET A 1 15.15 78.81 1.32
CA MET A 1 15.44 80.17 1.83
C MET A 1 15.05 80.15 3.30
N VAL A 2 16.05 80.22 4.17
CA VAL A 2 15.94 80.11 5.64
C VAL A 2 15.20 81.35 6.16
N VAL A 3 14.16 81.16 6.97
CA VAL A 3 13.55 82.23 7.75
C VAL A 3 13.94 81.99 9.21
N GLU A 4 14.85 82.84 9.69
CA GLU A 4 15.26 82.93 11.10
C GLU A 4 14.06 83.38 11.96
N MET A 5 13.66 82.54 12.91
CA MET A 5 12.92 83.00 14.09
C MET A 5 13.92 83.48 15.13
N LYS A 6 14.00 84.80 15.31
CA LYS A 6 14.71 85.42 16.43
C LYS A 6 13.89 85.18 17.71
N THR A 7 14.39 84.34 18.60
CA THR A 7 13.99 84.33 20.01
C THR A 7 14.72 85.47 20.73
N SER A 8 13.95 86.41 21.28
CA SER A 8 14.46 87.53 22.08
C SER A 8 14.97 87.05 23.43
N ASP A 9 16.21 87.42 23.75
CA ASP A 9 16.79 87.33 25.08
C ASP A 9 15.98 88.18 26.08
N GLY A 10 15.30 87.52 27.02
CA GLY A 10 14.76 88.13 28.22
C GLY A 10 15.75 87.95 29.37
N TYR A 11 16.41 89.05 29.77
CA TYR A 11 17.18 89.16 31.00
C TYR A 11 16.30 88.82 32.22
N PHE A 12 16.61 87.74 32.96
CA PHE A 12 16.10 87.50 34.30
C PHE A 12 17.19 87.88 35.33
N THR A 13 16.85 88.77 36.25
CA THR A 13 17.70 89.27 37.34
C THR A 13 17.89 88.20 38.43
N HIS A 14 19.11 88.10 38.97
CA HIS A 14 19.58 87.08 39.92
C HIS A 14 18.96 87.10 41.34
N ASP A 15 17.96 87.96 41.60
CA ASP A 15 17.43 88.20 42.96
C ASP A 15 16.13 87.43 43.29
N GLU A 16 15.59 86.60 42.38
CA GLU A 16 14.33 85.85 42.62
C GLU A 16 14.52 84.38 43.06
N GLU A 17 15.75 83.84 43.08
CA GLU A 17 16.01 82.40 43.25
C GLU A 17 15.71 81.83 44.66
N ASP A 18 15.65 82.66 45.71
CA ASP A 18 15.33 82.26 47.11
C ASP A 18 14.16 83.05 47.73
N SER A 19 13.33 83.68 46.89
CA SER A 19 12.14 84.39 47.38
C SER A 19 11.07 83.38 47.85
N PRO A 20 10.47 83.52 49.05
CA PRO A 20 9.41 82.64 49.54
C PRO A 20 8.23 82.50 48.56
N ILE A 21 7.44 81.43 48.71
CA ILE A 21 6.20 81.23 47.95
C ILE A 21 5.28 82.44 48.17
N ARG A 22 4.86 83.10 47.09
CA ARG A 22 3.96 84.24 47.20
C ARG A 22 2.53 83.76 47.47
N PRO A 23 1.69 84.55 48.16
CA PRO A 23 0.33 84.14 48.53
C PRO A 23 -0.57 83.79 47.34
N GLU A 24 -0.29 84.35 46.15
CA GLU A 24 -1.03 84.10 44.91
C GLU A 24 -0.49 82.93 44.08
N GLU A 25 0.66 82.36 44.45
CA GLU A 25 1.33 81.30 43.70
C GLU A 25 0.96 79.91 44.21
N THR A 26 0.71 78.96 43.30
CA THR A 26 0.64 77.55 43.67
C THR A 26 2.04 76.94 43.85
N LEU A 27 2.14 75.79 44.50
CA LEU A 27 3.40 75.03 44.64
C LEU A 27 4.06 74.74 43.27
N GLY A 28 3.26 74.55 42.22
CA GLY A 28 3.75 74.37 40.86
C GLY A 28 4.34 75.65 40.28
N ASP A 29 3.69 76.79 40.49
CA ASP A 29 4.17 78.09 40.01
C ASP A 29 5.50 78.47 40.69
N TYR A 30 5.60 78.23 41.99
CA TYR A 30 6.86 78.40 42.73
C TYR A 30 7.97 77.48 42.19
N TYR A 31 7.63 76.21 41.90
CA TYR A 31 8.59 75.28 41.32
C TYR A 31 9.15 75.81 40.00
N TYR A 32 8.30 76.27 39.06
CA TYR A 32 8.77 76.79 37.78
C TYR A 32 9.53 78.12 37.89
N ARG A 33 9.18 79.00 38.84
CA ARG A 33 9.90 80.26 39.09
C ARG A 33 11.28 80.03 39.71
N SER A 34 11.38 79.11 40.67
CA SER A 34 12.63 78.78 41.37
C SER A 34 13.44 77.69 40.67
N TYR A 35 12.93 77.14 39.56
CA TYR A 35 13.62 76.13 38.77
C TYR A 35 14.81 76.76 38.04
N SER A 36 16.01 76.41 38.50
CA SER A 36 17.22 76.58 37.71
C SER A 36 17.75 75.22 37.29
N LYS A 37 18.19 75.11 36.03
CA LYS A 37 18.81 73.90 35.49
C LYS A 37 19.98 73.43 36.36
N LYS A 38 20.67 74.36 37.02
CA LYS A 38 21.75 74.09 37.96
C LYS A 38 21.22 73.38 39.22
N ARG A 39 20.18 73.90 39.88
CA ARG A 39 19.58 73.29 41.08
C ARG A 39 18.98 71.92 40.79
N ALA A 40 18.32 71.76 39.65
CA ALA A 40 17.79 70.48 39.20
C ALA A 40 18.89 69.44 38.90
N SER A 41 20.06 69.89 38.44
CA SER A 41 21.22 69.01 38.23
C SER A 41 21.92 68.66 39.54
N ASP A 42 21.98 69.60 40.49
CA ASP A 42 22.57 69.39 41.82
C ASP A 42 21.75 68.40 42.67
N ILE A 43 20.42 68.41 42.56
CA ILE A 43 19.53 67.43 43.23
C ILE A 43 19.77 66.00 42.71
N ASN A 44 20.09 65.87 41.42
CA ASN A 44 20.37 64.57 40.77
C ASN A 44 21.86 64.23 40.76
N ALA A 45 22.71 65.05 41.36
CA ALA A 45 24.12 64.74 41.51
C ALA A 45 24.24 63.61 42.54
N PRO A 46 24.92 62.49 42.20
CA PRO A 46 25.16 61.45 43.18
C PRO A 46 25.95 62.03 44.36
N VAL A 47 25.54 61.68 45.58
CA VAL A 47 26.19 62.14 46.82
C VAL A 47 27.62 61.58 46.93
N TRP A 48 27.91 60.51 46.18
CA TRP A 48 29.22 59.86 46.11
C TRP A 48 30.07 60.36 44.93
N LYS A 49 31.39 60.32 45.11
CA LYS A 49 32.38 60.76 44.10
C LYS A 49 32.94 59.61 43.23
N LEU A 50 32.36 58.41 43.31
CA LEU A 50 32.81 57.23 42.58
C LEU A 50 32.68 57.42 41.06
N LYS A 51 33.72 57.01 40.35
CA LYS A 51 33.77 56.95 38.88
C LYS A 51 33.92 55.50 38.42
N HIS A 52 33.55 55.26 37.16
CA HIS A 52 33.70 53.95 36.54
C HIS A 52 35.18 53.52 36.54
N GLY A 53 35.50 52.42 37.23
CA GLY A 53 36.86 51.89 37.35
C GLY A 53 37.51 52.10 38.73
N ASP A 54 36.88 52.86 39.62
CA ASP A 54 37.32 52.96 41.02
C ASP A 54 37.11 51.62 41.74
N THR A 55 38.01 51.28 42.67
CA THR A 55 37.91 50.07 43.49
C THR A 55 37.37 50.41 44.88
N PHE A 56 36.49 49.57 45.43
CA PHE A 56 35.91 49.67 46.78
C PHE A 56 36.92 49.34 47.89
N SER A 57 38.15 49.83 47.75
CA SER A 57 39.27 49.60 48.66
C SER A 57 39.35 50.68 49.75
N ASP A 58 38.84 51.87 49.45
CA ASP A 58 38.81 53.01 50.38
C ASP A 58 37.48 53.04 51.16
N TRP A 59 37.60 52.81 52.47
CA TRP A 59 36.46 52.80 53.41
C TRP A 59 35.62 54.07 53.34
N GLN A 60 36.25 55.25 53.16
CA GLN A 60 35.51 56.51 53.16
C GLN A 60 34.61 56.61 51.91
N ILE A 61 35.11 56.14 50.77
CA ILE A 61 34.36 56.13 49.52
C ILE A 61 33.22 55.11 49.58
N CYS A 62 33.45 53.93 50.17
CA CYS A 62 32.41 52.94 50.43
C CYS A 62 31.31 53.48 51.35
N ARG A 63 31.69 54.21 52.39
CA ARG A 63 30.76 54.84 53.34
C ARG A 63 29.94 55.94 52.68
N ASP A 64 30.55 56.84 51.94
CA ASP A 64 29.85 57.93 51.24
C ASP A 64 28.89 57.37 50.17
N TRP A 65 29.27 56.28 49.50
CA TRP A 65 28.39 55.54 48.58
C TRP A 65 27.20 54.90 49.30
N LEU A 66 27.44 54.13 50.37
CA LEU A 66 26.37 53.51 51.15
C LEU A 66 25.39 54.55 51.71
N LEU A 67 25.90 55.66 52.25
CA LEU A 67 25.06 56.73 52.79
C LEU A 67 24.26 57.48 51.71
N GLY A 68 24.73 57.48 50.45
CA GLY A 68 23.99 58.07 49.33
C GLY A 68 22.93 57.13 48.73
N VAL A 69 23.06 55.81 48.92
CA VAL A 69 22.11 54.82 48.40
C VAL A 69 20.82 54.78 49.23
N PHE A 70 20.90 55.05 50.53
CA PHE A 70 19.75 55.05 51.43
C PHE A 70 19.24 56.46 51.72
N PRO A 71 17.91 56.72 51.69
CA PRO A 71 17.38 58.02 52.04
C PRO A 71 17.73 58.37 53.50
N PRO A 72 17.91 59.66 53.86
CA PRO A 72 18.34 60.06 55.21
C PRO A 72 17.46 59.54 56.36
N VAL A 73 16.18 59.26 56.08
CA VAL A 73 15.24 58.63 57.03
C VAL A 73 15.61 57.17 57.32
N GLU A 74 16.01 56.42 56.30
CA GLU A 74 16.41 55.02 56.42
C GLU A 74 17.74 54.91 57.17
N VAL A 75 18.67 55.84 56.92
CA VAL A 75 19.94 55.90 57.67
C VAL A 75 19.69 56.11 59.16
N LYS A 76 18.81 57.04 59.55
CA LYS A 76 18.44 57.25 60.96
C LYS A 76 17.71 56.05 61.56
N PHE A 77 16.83 55.42 60.79
CA PHE A 77 16.14 54.21 61.24
C PHE A 77 17.11 53.05 61.53
N GLN A 78 18.17 52.91 60.73
CA GLN A 78 19.24 51.93 60.97
C GLN A 78 20.13 52.33 62.15
N GLU A 79 20.40 53.63 62.36
CA GLU A 79 21.16 54.14 63.52
C GLU A 79 20.41 53.96 64.85
N GLU A 80 19.08 54.07 64.85
CA GLU A 80 18.21 53.87 66.03
C GLU A 80 17.95 52.38 66.36
N ARG A 81 18.36 51.48 65.47
CA ARG A 81 18.10 50.04 65.56
C ARG A 81 18.95 49.39 66.65
N SER A 82 18.35 48.51 67.46
CA SER A 82 19.12 47.78 68.49
C SER A 82 20.04 46.75 67.83
N HIS A 83 21.15 46.41 68.50
CA HIS A 83 22.12 45.43 68.00
C HIS A 83 21.47 44.08 67.66
N ASP A 84 20.47 43.67 68.46
CA ASP A 84 19.71 42.43 68.29
C ASP A 84 18.81 42.48 67.03
N GLN A 85 18.13 43.61 66.80
CA GLN A 85 17.32 43.83 65.60
C GLN A 85 18.15 43.87 64.32
N THR A 86 19.36 44.44 64.37
CA THR A 86 20.30 44.45 63.24
C THR A 86 20.79 43.03 62.93
N TYR A 87 21.09 42.24 63.96
CA TYR A 87 21.47 40.84 63.79
C TYR A 87 20.34 40.00 63.16
N HIS A 88 19.10 40.17 63.61
CA HIS A 88 17.94 39.50 63.02
C HIS A 88 17.71 39.89 61.56
N ALA A 89 17.80 41.18 61.21
CA ALA A 89 17.66 41.64 59.83
C ALA A 89 18.73 41.05 58.91
N TYR A 90 19.98 40.99 59.38
CA TYR A 90 21.08 40.35 58.65
C TYR A 90 20.81 38.86 58.40
N LEU A 91 20.31 38.14 59.39
CA LEU A 91 19.95 36.72 59.24
C LEU A 91 18.83 36.50 58.23
N GLU A 92 17.78 37.32 58.27
CA GLU A 92 16.66 37.25 57.31
C GLU A 92 17.11 37.54 55.88
N GLU A 93 17.88 38.62 55.67
CA GLU A 93 18.39 38.98 54.36
C GLU A 93 19.33 37.90 53.80
N THR A 94 20.21 37.37 54.65
CA THR A 94 21.13 36.28 54.27
C THR A 94 20.35 35.02 53.89
N ALA A 95 19.31 34.66 54.66
CA ALA A 95 18.45 33.52 54.35
C ALA A 95 17.69 33.71 53.02
N ASN A 96 17.14 34.90 52.78
CA ASN A 96 16.42 35.24 51.56
C ASN A 96 17.33 35.26 50.33
N SER A 97 18.52 35.86 50.44
CA SER A 97 19.54 35.90 49.39
C SER A 97 20.04 34.49 49.04
N THR A 98 20.31 33.68 50.07
CA THR A 98 20.72 32.28 49.90
C THR A 98 19.62 31.46 49.23
N SER A 99 18.37 31.60 49.66
CA SER A 99 17.22 30.91 49.06
C SER A 99 17.05 31.24 47.58
N THR A 100 17.10 32.54 47.24
CA THR A 100 16.98 33.03 45.87
C THR A 100 18.10 32.50 44.98
N THR A 101 19.33 32.52 45.48
CA THR A 101 20.50 31.96 44.77
C THR A 101 20.34 30.46 44.52
N HIS A 102 19.89 29.70 45.51
CA HIS A 102 19.61 28.27 45.33
C HIS A 102 18.50 28.02 44.31
N HIS A 103 17.46 28.84 44.27
CA HIS A 103 16.39 28.73 43.28
C HIS A 103 16.92 28.97 41.86
N ILE A 104 17.67 30.06 41.64
CA ILE A 104 18.29 30.37 40.34
C ILE A 104 19.18 29.21 39.86
N VAL A 105 20.00 28.64 40.74
CA VAL A 105 20.88 27.51 40.38
C VAL A 105 20.08 26.26 40.01
N ARG A 106 18.95 25.99 40.67
CA ARG A 106 18.07 24.86 40.32
C ARG A 106 17.41 25.06 38.96
N GLU A 107 16.85 26.24 38.72
CA GLU A 107 16.23 26.59 37.44
C GLU A 107 17.24 26.50 36.31
N TRP A 108 18.44 27.06 36.49
CA TRP A 108 19.51 26.97 35.49
C TRP A 108 19.90 25.51 35.18
N LYS A 109 19.99 24.65 36.19
CA LYS A 109 20.23 23.21 35.99
C LYS A 109 19.08 22.52 35.27
N SER A 110 17.83 22.88 35.57
CA SER A 110 16.64 22.33 34.87
C SER A 110 16.67 22.73 33.40
N MET A 111 16.85 24.02 33.12
CA MET A 111 16.97 24.54 31.76
C MET A 111 18.09 23.86 30.98
N HIS A 112 19.25 23.62 31.60
CA HIS A 112 20.36 22.93 30.94
C HIS A 112 20.02 21.48 30.59
N LYS A 113 19.32 20.78 31.48
CA LYS A 113 18.84 19.41 31.24
C LYS A 113 17.79 19.37 30.12
N GLU A 114 16.85 20.32 30.12
CA GLU A 114 15.84 20.46 29.07
C GLU A 114 16.48 20.79 27.73
N TRP A 115 17.49 21.66 27.70
CA TRP A 115 18.26 21.97 26.50
C TRP A 115 18.99 20.74 25.93
N ALA A 116 19.61 19.95 26.80
CA ALA A 116 20.25 18.69 26.38
C ALA A 116 19.23 17.70 25.81
N ALA A 117 18.05 17.58 26.43
CA ALA A 117 16.97 16.75 25.91
C ALA A 117 16.44 17.25 24.55
N PHE A 118 16.33 18.57 24.38
CA PHE A 118 15.92 19.19 23.13
C PHE A 118 16.92 18.91 21.99
N GLU A 119 18.22 19.09 22.22
CA GLU A 119 19.23 18.79 21.20
C GLU A 119 19.28 17.29 20.86
N ALA A 120 19.05 16.40 21.83
CA ALA A 120 18.91 14.97 21.57
C ALA A 120 17.69 14.66 20.68
N SER A 121 16.53 15.22 21.01
CA SER A 121 15.30 15.04 20.21
C SER A 121 15.44 15.61 18.80
N LYS A 122 16.10 16.76 18.65
CA LYS A 122 16.40 17.37 17.35
C LYS A 122 17.31 16.48 16.50
N LYS A 123 18.30 15.81 17.10
CA LYS A 123 19.16 14.85 16.40
C LYS A 123 18.34 13.64 15.92
N GLU A 124 17.53 13.06 16.79
CA GLU A 124 16.64 11.94 16.44
C GLU A 124 15.66 12.31 15.31
N ALA A 125 15.05 13.49 15.38
CA ALA A 125 14.16 13.98 14.33
C ALA A 125 14.86 14.15 12.98
N ASN A 126 16.14 14.55 12.97
CA ASN A 126 16.93 14.65 11.75
C ASN A 126 17.30 13.27 11.18
N GLU A 127 17.61 12.29 12.04
CA GLU A 127 17.84 10.91 11.64
C GLU A 127 16.58 10.27 11.04
N GLU A 128 15.41 10.48 11.65
CA GLU A 128 14.13 10.01 11.11
C GLU A 128 13.78 10.69 9.79
N LYS A 129 14.02 12.01 9.65
CA LYS A 129 13.87 12.70 8.36
C LYS A 129 14.76 12.08 7.27
N ALA A 130 16.00 11.70 7.60
CA ALA A 130 16.90 11.05 6.66
C ALA A 130 16.40 9.64 6.27
N LYS A 131 15.90 8.85 7.22
CA LYS A 131 15.27 7.54 6.96
C LYS A 131 14.04 7.67 6.06
N VAL A 132 13.17 8.64 6.33
CA VAL A 132 11.98 8.91 5.52
C VAL A 132 12.37 9.31 4.09
N ALA A 133 13.42 10.13 3.92
CA ALA A 133 13.92 10.48 2.59
C ALA A 133 14.41 9.24 1.81
N LEU A 134 15.13 8.33 2.48
CA LEU A 134 15.61 7.09 1.89
C LEU A 134 14.45 6.14 1.51
N LEU A 135 13.45 6.00 2.37
CA LEU A 135 12.26 5.19 2.08
C LEU A 135 11.44 5.76 0.91
N ARG A 136 11.29 7.09 0.83
CA ARG A 136 10.65 7.75 -0.30
C ARG A 136 11.41 7.53 -1.61
N ALA A 137 12.75 7.53 -1.57
CA ALA A 137 13.56 7.23 -2.75
C ALA A 137 13.39 5.78 -3.21
N LYS A 138 13.38 4.82 -2.27
CA LYS A 138 13.10 3.40 -2.57
C LYS A 138 11.72 3.21 -3.18
N LEU A 139 10.68 3.79 -2.57
CA LEU A 139 9.32 3.70 -3.07
C LEU A 139 9.20 4.19 -4.52
N LYS A 140 9.84 5.32 -4.85
CA LYS A 140 9.87 5.84 -6.22
C LYS A 140 10.59 4.90 -7.19
N ALA A 141 11.70 4.28 -6.75
CA ALA A 141 12.42 3.32 -7.57
C ALA A 141 11.61 2.03 -7.81
N ASP A 142 10.94 1.53 -6.78
CA ASP A 142 10.09 0.34 -6.87
C ASP A 142 8.86 0.61 -7.74
N GLN A 143 8.25 1.80 -7.63
CA GLN A 143 7.17 2.21 -8.53
C GLN A 143 7.62 2.25 -9.99
N ALA A 144 8.80 2.82 -10.27
CA ALA A 144 9.34 2.85 -11.63
C ALA A 144 9.63 1.44 -12.18
N ARG A 145 10.08 0.51 -11.33
CA ARG A 145 10.26 -0.90 -11.70
C ARG A 145 8.94 -1.56 -12.04
N PHE A 146 7.93 -1.41 -11.19
CA PHE A 146 6.59 -1.95 -11.43
C PHE A 146 5.98 -1.44 -12.75
N GLU A 147 6.06 -0.13 -13.01
CA GLU A 147 5.57 0.44 -14.27
C GLU A 147 6.33 -0.09 -15.50
N SER A 148 7.62 -0.44 -15.35
CA SER A 148 8.39 -1.05 -16.43
C SER A 148 7.99 -2.50 -16.68
N GLU A 149 7.77 -3.28 -15.62
CA GLU A 149 7.31 -4.68 -15.69
C GLU A 149 5.91 -4.73 -16.31
N GLN A 150 5.00 -3.87 -15.87
CA GLN A 150 3.64 -3.77 -16.44
C GLN A 150 3.70 -3.52 -17.96
N LYS A 151 4.53 -2.59 -18.43
CA LYS A 151 4.69 -2.34 -19.87
C LYS A 151 5.18 -3.58 -20.61
N THR A 152 6.09 -4.36 -20.03
CA THR A 152 6.57 -5.60 -20.65
C THR A 152 5.50 -6.68 -20.70
N GLU A 153 4.69 -6.82 -19.64
CA GLU A 153 3.56 -7.74 -19.60
C GLU A 153 2.51 -7.37 -20.65
N GLU A 154 2.12 -6.09 -20.72
CA GLU A 154 1.20 -5.58 -21.72
C GLU A 154 1.70 -5.81 -23.15
N TRP A 155 3.00 -5.62 -23.39
CA TRP A 155 3.62 -5.92 -24.68
C TRP A 155 3.56 -7.41 -25.01
N SER A 156 3.82 -8.29 -24.04
CA SER A 156 3.72 -9.73 -24.23
C SER A 156 2.28 -10.18 -24.51
N ALA A 157 1.30 -9.63 -23.79
CA ALA A 157 -0.12 -9.91 -23.98
C ALA A 157 -0.60 -9.44 -25.35
N ALA A 158 -0.21 -8.23 -25.77
CA ALA A 158 -0.49 -7.71 -27.10
C ALA A 158 0.13 -8.56 -28.21
N TRP A 159 1.34 -9.08 -28.00
CA TRP A 159 1.99 -9.99 -28.94
C TRP A 159 1.22 -11.31 -29.07
N TRP A 160 0.84 -11.93 -27.95
CA TRP A 160 0.04 -13.16 -27.95
C TRP A 160 -1.33 -12.96 -28.58
N LYS A 161 -1.98 -11.82 -28.31
CA LYS A 161 -3.26 -11.44 -28.92
C LYS A 161 -3.16 -11.37 -30.44
N ARG A 162 -2.16 -10.66 -30.97
CA ARG A 162 -1.91 -10.60 -32.44
C ARG A 162 -1.67 -11.98 -33.04
N LYS A 163 -0.91 -12.84 -32.34
CA LYS A 163 -0.65 -14.21 -32.80
C LYS A 163 -1.93 -15.06 -32.82
N ALA A 164 -2.81 -14.90 -31.83
CA ALA A 164 -4.10 -15.56 -31.79
C ALA A 164 -5.03 -15.06 -32.91
N GLU A 165 -5.11 -13.74 -33.12
CA GLU A 165 -5.88 -13.12 -34.19
C GLU A 165 -5.40 -13.56 -35.58
N ALA A 166 -4.08 -13.63 -35.81
CA ALA A 166 -3.52 -14.12 -37.07
C ALA A 166 -3.89 -15.59 -37.34
N LYS A 167 -3.80 -16.46 -36.32
CA LYS A 167 -4.24 -17.86 -36.46
C LYS A 167 -5.75 -17.96 -36.70
N ALA A 168 -6.56 -17.13 -36.04
CA ALA A 168 -8.00 -17.10 -36.26
C ALA A 168 -8.36 -16.63 -37.67
N ALA A 169 -7.62 -15.67 -38.23
CA ALA A 169 -7.78 -15.21 -39.61
C ALA A 169 -7.46 -16.34 -40.61
N LEU A 170 -6.34 -17.05 -40.43
CA LEU A 170 -5.99 -18.22 -41.25
C LEU A 170 -7.07 -19.31 -41.18
N LEU A 171 -7.53 -19.66 -39.98
CA LEU A 171 -8.62 -20.64 -39.82
C LEU A 171 -9.92 -20.18 -40.48
N SER A 172 -10.20 -18.87 -40.49
CA SER A 172 -11.36 -18.31 -41.18
C SER A 172 -11.22 -18.40 -42.71
N GLU A 173 -10.03 -18.13 -43.26
CA GLU A 173 -9.74 -18.29 -44.68
C GLU A 173 -9.84 -19.76 -45.11
N GLU A 174 -9.25 -20.68 -44.35
CA GLU A 174 -9.38 -22.12 -44.60
C GLU A 174 -10.85 -22.57 -44.56
N ARG A 175 -11.64 -22.10 -43.59
CA ARG A 175 -13.08 -22.41 -43.52
C ARG A 175 -13.85 -21.87 -44.72
N LYS A 176 -13.48 -20.70 -45.25
CA LYS A 176 -14.08 -20.17 -46.49
C LYS A 176 -13.70 -21.05 -47.68
N HIS A 177 -12.42 -21.38 -47.82
CA HIS A 177 -11.93 -22.24 -48.88
C HIS A 177 -12.60 -23.63 -48.87
N TRP A 178 -12.74 -24.24 -47.70
CA TRP A 178 -13.47 -25.50 -47.55
C TRP A 178 -14.94 -25.40 -47.97
N ARG A 179 -15.63 -24.31 -47.62
CA ARG A 179 -17.01 -24.09 -48.08
C ARG A 179 -17.11 -23.98 -49.60
N GLU A 180 -16.19 -23.25 -50.23
CA GLU A 180 -16.15 -23.12 -51.70
C GLU A 180 -15.92 -24.49 -52.38
N ILE A 181 -15.01 -25.31 -51.84
CA ILE A 181 -14.78 -26.68 -52.34
C ILE A 181 -16.05 -27.52 -52.20
N CYS A 182 -16.70 -27.49 -51.04
CA CYS A 182 -17.94 -28.24 -50.81
C CYS A 182 -19.07 -27.80 -51.75
N GLU A 183 -19.21 -26.49 -51.98
CA GLU A 183 -20.22 -25.96 -52.89
C GLU A 183 -19.96 -26.39 -54.34
N LYS A 184 -18.70 -26.38 -54.76
CA LYS A 184 -18.31 -26.87 -56.09
C LYS A 184 -18.63 -28.36 -56.26
N ASP A 185 -18.23 -29.21 -55.32
CA ASP A 185 -18.54 -30.64 -55.35
C ASP A 185 -20.05 -30.91 -55.36
N ASN A 186 -20.83 -30.14 -54.59
CA ASN A 186 -22.28 -30.27 -54.58
C ASN A 186 -22.90 -29.90 -55.94
N ASN A 187 -22.44 -28.82 -56.57
CA ASN A 187 -22.88 -28.42 -57.90
C ASN A 187 -22.53 -29.48 -58.97
N GLU A 188 -21.32 -30.06 -58.90
CA GLU A 188 -20.90 -31.16 -59.78
C GLU A 188 -21.79 -32.40 -59.59
N LYS A 189 -22.06 -32.80 -58.34
CA LYS A 189 -22.97 -33.92 -58.02
C LYS A 189 -24.39 -33.67 -58.50
N MET A 190 -24.90 -32.44 -58.38
CA MET A 190 -26.21 -32.06 -58.93
C MET A 190 -26.23 -32.16 -60.45
N GLY A 191 -25.17 -31.72 -61.13
CA GLY A 191 -25.01 -31.90 -62.58
C GLY A 191 -25.03 -33.37 -63.00
N LEU A 192 -24.29 -34.22 -62.29
CA LEU A 192 -24.30 -35.67 -62.52
C LEU A 192 -25.68 -36.29 -62.29
N ARG A 193 -26.41 -35.88 -61.24
CA ARG A 193 -27.79 -36.33 -61.00
C ARG A 193 -28.73 -35.95 -62.15
N ASN A 194 -28.62 -34.72 -62.67
CA ASN A 194 -29.40 -34.27 -63.81
C ASN A 194 -29.09 -35.09 -65.07
N ASN A 195 -27.81 -35.37 -65.34
CA ASN A 195 -27.39 -36.21 -66.46
C ASN A 195 -27.93 -37.64 -66.31
N ILE A 196 -27.84 -38.24 -65.12
CA ILE A 196 -28.43 -39.56 -64.85
C ILE A 196 -29.93 -39.56 -65.11
N ASN A 197 -30.65 -38.53 -64.68
CA ASN A 197 -32.09 -38.42 -64.91
C ASN A 197 -32.43 -38.29 -66.40
N ASN A 198 -31.69 -37.48 -67.16
CA ASN A 198 -31.85 -37.35 -68.61
C ASN A 198 -31.59 -38.69 -69.32
N LEU A 199 -30.50 -39.38 -68.96
CA LEU A 199 -30.18 -40.70 -69.50
C LEU A 199 -31.26 -41.73 -69.15
N LYS A 200 -31.83 -41.70 -67.95
CA LYS A 200 -32.97 -42.55 -67.58
C LYS A 200 -34.19 -42.30 -68.49
N VAL A 201 -34.52 -41.04 -68.76
CA VAL A 201 -35.62 -40.68 -69.67
C VAL A 201 -35.36 -41.20 -71.08
N GLU A 202 -34.14 -41.02 -71.61
CA GLU A 202 -33.79 -41.51 -72.94
C GLU A 202 -33.80 -43.05 -72.99
N ILE A 203 -33.33 -43.73 -71.94
CA ILE A 203 -33.44 -45.19 -71.82
C ILE A 203 -34.91 -45.63 -71.85
N GLU A 204 -35.81 -44.96 -71.13
CA GLU A 204 -37.25 -45.29 -71.16
C GLU A 204 -37.88 -45.04 -72.53
N LYS A 205 -37.47 -43.98 -73.22
CA LYS A 205 -37.90 -43.71 -74.60
C LYS A 205 -37.38 -44.78 -75.57
N LEU A 206 -36.10 -45.10 -75.52
CA LEU A 206 -35.48 -46.16 -76.32
C LEU A 206 -36.09 -47.53 -76.01
N LYS A 207 -36.46 -47.81 -74.76
CA LYS A 207 -37.22 -49.03 -74.40
C LYS A 207 -38.58 -49.05 -75.10
N LYS A 208 -39.33 -47.94 -75.11
CA LYS A 208 -40.61 -47.86 -75.82
C LYS A 208 -40.43 -48.01 -77.34
N GLU A 209 -39.41 -47.39 -77.92
CA GLU A 209 -39.05 -47.56 -79.33
C GLU A 209 -38.63 -49.00 -79.63
N LYS A 210 -37.86 -49.64 -78.75
CA LYS A 210 -37.48 -51.05 -78.86
C LYS A 210 -38.70 -51.96 -78.80
N ILE A 211 -39.64 -51.74 -77.88
CA ILE A 211 -40.90 -52.50 -77.80
C ILE A 211 -41.71 -52.31 -79.09
N LYS A 212 -41.78 -51.08 -79.64
CA LYS A 212 -42.45 -50.84 -80.93
C LYS A 212 -41.74 -51.52 -82.10
N ALA A 213 -40.41 -51.52 -82.11
CA ALA A 213 -39.61 -52.17 -83.14
C ALA A 213 -39.65 -53.70 -83.02
N GLU A 214 -39.71 -54.24 -81.80
CA GLU A 214 -39.96 -55.66 -81.53
C GLU A 214 -41.38 -56.04 -81.92
N ALA A 215 -42.40 -55.22 -81.61
CA ALA A 215 -43.77 -55.42 -82.09
C ALA A 215 -43.86 -55.35 -83.62
N ALA A 216 -43.16 -54.41 -84.28
CA ALA A 216 -43.09 -54.34 -85.74
C ALA A 216 -42.30 -55.52 -86.34
N ARG A 217 -41.26 -55.99 -85.64
CA ARG A 217 -40.54 -57.22 -85.99
C ARG A 217 -41.40 -58.45 -85.78
N ASP A 218 -42.23 -58.51 -84.76
CA ASP A 218 -43.14 -59.61 -84.47
C ASP A 218 -44.41 -59.53 -85.32
N GLU A 219 -44.80 -58.36 -85.85
CA GLU A 219 -45.77 -58.21 -86.93
C GLU A 219 -45.17 -58.64 -88.28
N ALA A 220 -43.90 -58.30 -88.54
CA ALA A 220 -43.16 -58.77 -89.71
C ALA A 220 -42.86 -60.27 -89.62
N ARG A 221 -42.60 -60.78 -88.40
CA ARG A 221 -42.49 -62.19 -88.08
C ARG A 221 -43.85 -62.85 -88.15
N SER A 222 -44.96 -62.21 -87.75
CA SER A 222 -46.34 -62.65 -87.97
C SER A 222 -46.73 -62.64 -89.44
N HIS A 223 -46.16 -61.75 -90.27
CA HIS A 223 -46.31 -61.79 -91.72
C HIS A 223 -45.48 -62.92 -92.35
N ARG A 224 -44.28 -63.23 -91.82
CA ARG A 224 -43.50 -64.42 -92.17
C ARG A 224 -44.13 -65.71 -91.64
N GLU A 225 -44.72 -65.70 -90.46
CA GLU A 225 -45.41 -66.82 -89.81
C GLU A 225 -46.83 -66.95 -90.38
N ARG A 226 -47.47 -65.93 -90.97
CA ARG A 226 -48.61 -66.15 -91.88
C ARG A 226 -48.20 -66.79 -93.22
N SER A 227 -46.91 -66.75 -93.57
CA SER A 227 -46.35 -67.54 -94.68
C SER A 227 -45.70 -68.88 -94.26
N GLU A 228 -45.33 -69.04 -93.00
CA GLU A 228 -44.57 -70.21 -92.47
C GLU A 228 -45.36 -71.02 -91.44
N GLN A 229 -46.47 -70.50 -90.90
CA GLN A 229 -47.49 -71.22 -90.11
C GLN A 229 -48.60 -71.74 -91.04
N ARG A 230 -48.13 -72.41 -92.10
CA ARG A 230 -48.62 -73.75 -92.41
C ARG A 230 -47.83 -74.83 -91.65
N GLU A 231 -46.92 -74.45 -90.74
CA GLU A 231 -46.15 -75.41 -89.95
C GLU A 231 -45.88 -74.90 -88.51
N LEU A 232 -46.68 -75.45 -87.59
CA LEU A 232 -46.33 -75.84 -86.21
C LEU A 232 -46.05 -74.76 -85.14
N GLU A 233 -47.16 -74.32 -84.53
CA GLU A 233 -47.55 -74.56 -83.12
C GLU A 233 -46.48 -75.11 -82.11
N ARG A 234 -46.19 -74.34 -81.04
CA ARG A 234 -46.28 -74.68 -79.59
C ARG A 234 -45.10 -74.29 -78.66
N VAL A 235 -45.41 -73.35 -77.75
CA VAL A 235 -45.23 -73.38 -76.27
C VAL A 235 -43.80 -73.14 -75.72
N GLU A 236 -43.44 -72.01 -75.11
CA GLU A 236 -43.78 -71.41 -73.78
C GLU A 236 -42.85 -71.86 -72.62
N LYS A 237 -42.54 -70.88 -71.73
CA LYS A 237 -41.99 -70.96 -70.34
C LYS A 237 -40.47 -70.79 -70.23
N ALA A 238 -39.87 -70.03 -69.31
CA ALA A 238 -40.15 -69.77 -67.87
C ALA A 238 -39.37 -68.47 -67.42
N GLU A 239 -39.89 -67.58 -66.55
CA GLU A 239 -39.60 -67.45 -65.08
C GLU A 239 -38.09 -67.28 -64.75
N THR A 240 -37.56 -66.30 -63.98
CA THR A 240 -37.80 -65.96 -62.55
C THR A 240 -37.00 -64.70 -62.13
N SER A 241 -37.46 -64.02 -61.07
CA SER A 241 -36.76 -62.95 -60.33
C SER A 241 -35.99 -63.49 -59.09
N HIS A 242 -34.87 -62.86 -58.69
CA HIS A 242 -34.32 -62.95 -57.32
C HIS A 242 -33.40 -61.77 -56.92
N CYS A 243 -33.80 -61.08 -55.85
CA CYS A 243 -33.13 -60.32 -54.77
C CYS A 243 -31.95 -59.35 -54.98
N LEU A 244 -32.16 -58.11 -54.52
CA LEU A 244 -31.16 -57.15 -54.02
C LEU A 244 -31.43 -56.90 -52.53
N ALA A 245 -30.53 -57.31 -51.63
CA ALA A 245 -30.47 -56.85 -50.24
C ALA A 245 -29.14 -57.29 -49.60
N GLU A 246 -28.04 -56.57 -49.87
CA GLU A 246 -26.79 -56.76 -49.11
C GLU A 246 -25.84 -55.55 -49.21
N THR A 247 -26.20 -54.36 -48.68
CA THR A 247 -25.21 -53.31 -48.33
C THR A 247 -25.73 -52.31 -47.27
N GLU A 248 -26.44 -52.74 -46.22
CA GLU A 248 -26.76 -51.86 -45.07
C GLU A 248 -26.14 -52.32 -43.74
N GLY A 249 -25.51 -53.51 -43.69
CA GLY A 249 -24.89 -54.04 -42.46
C GLY A 249 -23.43 -53.65 -42.21
N LYS A 250 -22.85 -52.65 -42.89
CA LYS A 250 -21.44 -52.25 -42.71
C LYS A 250 -21.23 -50.79 -42.26
N LEU A 251 -22.29 -50.05 -41.98
CA LEU A 251 -22.22 -48.71 -41.40
C LEU A 251 -22.69 -48.69 -39.92
N GLU A 252 -23.50 -49.66 -39.51
CA GLU A 252 -24.12 -49.70 -38.19
C GLU A 252 -23.16 -50.19 -37.08
N ASP A 253 -22.22 -51.09 -37.41
CA ASP A 253 -21.19 -51.59 -36.48
C ASP A 253 -20.08 -50.56 -36.16
N SER A 254 -19.85 -49.60 -37.06
CA SER A 254 -18.87 -48.52 -36.86
C SER A 254 -19.43 -47.39 -35.99
N GLU A 255 -20.75 -47.16 -36.05
CA GLU A 255 -21.40 -46.08 -35.31
C GLU A 255 -21.68 -46.49 -33.85
N THR A 256 -22.06 -47.75 -33.61
CA THR A 256 -22.26 -48.31 -32.27
C THR A 256 -20.96 -48.43 -31.46
N ALA A 257 -19.82 -48.73 -32.10
CA ALA A 257 -18.52 -48.75 -31.43
C ALA A 257 -18.05 -47.35 -30.98
N ARG A 258 -18.38 -46.29 -31.74
CA ARG A 258 -18.03 -44.89 -31.39
C ARG A 258 -18.90 -44.33 -30.27
N VAL A 259 -20.19 -44.63 -30.29
CA VAL A 259 -21.16 -44.23 -29.24
C VAL A 259 -20.83 -44.90 -27.89
N THR A 260 -20.37 -46.16 -27.93
CA THR A 260 -19.98 -46.91 -26.72
C THR A 260 -18.70 -46.33 -26.08
N ALA A 261 -17.74 -45.84 -26.88
CA ALA A 261 -16.51 -45.23 -26.38
C ALA A 261 -16.71 -43.79 -25.83
N GLU A 262 -17.59 -43.00 -26.42
CA GLU A 262 -17.93 -41.65 -25.92
C GLU A 262 -18.78 -41.70 -24.62
N SER A 263 -19.68 -42.69 -24.49
CA SER A 263 -20.57 -42.82 -23.32
C SER A 263 -19.89 -43.39 -22.07
N LEU A 264 -18.93 -44.32 -22.19
CA LEU A 264 -18.36 -45.02 -21.04
C LEU A 264 -17.11 -44.36 -20.43
N LEU A 265 -16.40 -43.51 -21.17
CA LEU A 265 -15.10 -42.95 -20.73
C LEU A 265 -15.06 -41.43 -20.68
N VAL A 266 -15.76 -40.74 -21.58
CA VAL A 266 -15.61 -39.28 -21.75
C VAL A 266 -16.66 -38.49 -20.97
N GLN A 267 -17.86 -39.04 -20.78
CA GLN A 267 -18.93 -38.42 -19.98
C GLN A 267 -18.60 -38.39 -18.47
N PRO A 268 -18.23 -39.50 -17.81
CA PRO A 268 -17.92 -39.48 -16.37
C PRO A 268 -16.77 -38.53 -16.02
N LEU A 269 -15.70 -38.51 -16.84
CA LEU A 269 -14.57 -37.60 -16.63
C LEU A 269 -14.94 -36.12 -16.81
N ARG A 270 -15.89 -35.79 -17.69
CA ARG A 270 -16.38 -34.41 -17.84
C ARG A 270 -17.22 -34.01 -16.64
N ASP A 271 -18.06 -34.91 -16.15
CA ASP A 271 -18.92 -34.67 -14.99
C ASP A 271 -18.08 -34.50 -13.71
N ASP A 272 -17.07 -35.34 -13.52
CA ASP A 272 -16.10 -35.20 -12.42
C ASP A 272 -15.32 -33.88 -12.49
N MET A 273 -14.91 -33.45 -13.69
CA MET A 273 -14.20 -32.18 -13.89
C MET A 273 -15.12 -30.98 -13.62
N ILE A 274 -16.39 -31.06 -14.04
CA ILE A 274 -17.40 -30.02 -13.75
C ILE A 274 -17.67 -29.98 -12.24
N TRP A 275 -17.80 -31.14 -11.58
CA TRP A 275 -18.00 -31.22 -10.14
C TRP A 275 -16.80 -30.65 -9.36
N MET A 276 -15.57 -31.04 -9.71
CA MET A 276 -14.35 -30.49 -9.11
C MET A 276 -14.24 -28.98 -9.28
N LYS A 277 -14.61 -28.46 -10.45
CA LYS A 277 -14.59 -27.02 -10.75
C LYS A 277 -15.60 -26.24 -9.93
N HIS A 278 -16.82 -26.77 -9.76
CA HIS A 278 -17.90 -26.05 -9.06
C HIS A 278 -17.93 -26.29 -7.55
N HIS A 279 -17.50 -27.46 -7.08
CA HIS A 279 -17.64 -27.85 -5.67
C HIS A 279 -16.28 -28.17 -5.03
N GLY A 280 -15.40 -28.89 -5.73
CA GLY A 280 -14.10 -29.30 -5.18
C GLY A 280 -13.22 -28.12 -4.75
N ILE A 281 -13.01 -27.14 -5.63
CA ILE A 281 -12.18 -25.95 -5.32
C ILE A 281 -12.81 -25.12 -4.19
N ILE A 282 -14.13 -24.97 -4.19
CA ILE A 282 -14.86 -24.19 -3.18
C ILE A 282 -14.79 -24.89 -1.81
N ASN A 283 -14.92 -26.22 -1.76
CA ASN A 283 -14.83 -26.98 -0.52
C ASN A 283 -13.41 -26.99 0.05
N VAL A 284 -12.38 -27.09 -0.80
CA VAL A 284 -10.97 -26.93 -0.38
C VAL A 284 -10.76 -25.52 0.20
N ALA A 285 -11.22 -24.48 -0.50
CA ALA A 285 -11.09 -23.11 -0.04
C ALA A 285 -11.83 -22.89 1.29
N ASN A 286 -13.05 -23.40 1.43
CA ASN A 286 -13.83 -23.29 2.67
C ASN A 286 -13.19 -24.07 3.83
N SER A 287 -12.61 -25.24 3.58
CA SER A 287 -11.90 -26.03 4.59
C SER A 287 -10.66 -25.31 5.10
N VAL A 288 -9.92 -24.62 4.22
CA VAL A 288 -8.76 -23.82 4.61
C VAL A 288 -9.18 -22.53 5.33
N LEU A 289 -10.13 -21.78 4.76
CA LEU A 289 -10.52 -20.45 5.25
C LEU A 289 -11.32 -20.49 6.55
N ASN A 290 -11.99 -21.60 6.87
CA ASN A 290 -12.79 -21.74 8.08
C ASN A 290 -12.18 -22.73 9.10
N SER A 291 -10.93 -23.15 8.92
CA SER A 291 -10.28 -24.05 9.87
C SER A 291 -9.79 -23.30 11.10
N ILE A 292 -10.51 -23.48 12.21
CA ILE A 292 -10.11 -22.94 13.52
C ILE A 292 -8.77 -23.54 13.98
N ASP A 293 -8.50 -24.80 13.63
CA ASP A 293 -7.25 -25.48 13.96
C ASP A 293 -6.08 -24.85 13.21
N LEU A 294 -6.26 -24.51 11.92
CA LEU A 294 -5.24 -23.78 11.15
C LEU A 294 -4.96 -22.42 11.77
N ASP A 295 -6.00 -21.66 12.09
CA ASP A 295 -5.87 -20.34 12.70
C ASP A 295 -5.13 -20.40 14.04
N GLN A 296 -5.49 -21.35 14.90
CA GLN A 296 -4.85 -21.55 16.19
C GLN A 296 -3.40 -21.99 16.05
N THR A 297 -3.10 -22.95 15.16
CA THR A 297 -1.73 -23.42 14.95
C THR A 297 -0.85 -22.33 14.34
N VAL A 298 -1.36 -21.54 13.40
CA VAL A 298 -0.63 -20.38 12.83
C VAL A 298 -0.41 -19.29 13.88
N ALA A 299 -1.42 -18.97 14.69
CA ALA A 299 -1.29 -18.00 15.77
C ALA A 299 -0.23 -18.44 16.80
N ASN A 300 -0.25 -19.70 17.22
CA ASN A 300 0.74 -20.27 18.13
C ASN A 300 2.15 -20.25 17.52
N LEU A 301 2.29 -20.62 16.24
CA LEU A 301 3.55 -20.56 15.52
C LEU A 301 4.12 -19.13 15.47
N MET A 302 3.27 -18.13 15.19
CA MET A 302 3.68 -16.72 15.14
C MET A 302 4.15 -16.21 16.50
N VAL A 303 3.43 -16.52 17.58
CA VAL A 303 3.78 -16.10 18.95
C VAL A 303 5.09 -16.74 19.39
N THR A 304 5.24 -18.05 19.18
CA THR A 304 6.47 -18.77 19.55
C THR A 304 7.67 -18.31 18.72
N ALA A 305 7.50 -18.06 17.42
CA ALA A 305 8.55 -17.50 16.55
C ALA A 305 9.00 -16.11 17.01
N ARG A 306 8.03 -15.25 17.37
CA ARG A 306 8.32 -13.90 17.89
C ARG A 306 9.10 -13.95 19.20
N ASN A 307 8.69 -14.82 20.12
CA ASN A 307 9.36 -14.95 21.42
C ASN A 307 10.78 -15.52 21.26
N ASP A 308 10.98 -16.50 20.36
CA ASP A 308 12.29 -17.03 20.04
C ASP A 308 13.21 -15.97 19.42
N GLY A 309 12.71 -15.22 18.43
CA GLY A 309 13.43 -14.09 17.84
C GLY A 309 13.76 -13.00 18.86
N TYR A 310 12.87 -12.70 19.80
CA TYR A 310 13.12 -11.75 20.89
C TYR A 310 14.25 -12.24 21.81
N THR A 311 14.23 -13.51 22.23
CA THR A 311 15.30 -14.10 23.04
C THR A 311 16.64 -14.03 22.32
N GLN A 312 16.68 -14.44 21.05
CA GLN A 312 17.91 -14.40 20.24
C GLN A 312 18.44 -12.97 20.11
N GLY A 313 17.58 -12.02 19.71
CA GLY A 313 17.96 -10.61 19.59
C GLY A 313 18.44 -9.99 20.90
N TYR A 314 17.81 -10.31 22.03
CA TYR A 314 18.24 -9.83 23.35
C TYR A 314 19.61 -10.41 23.72
N THR A 315 19.87 -11.69 23.43
CA THR A 315 21.18 -12.31 23.69
C THR A 315 22.29 -11.70 22.82
N GLU A 316 22.01 -11.40 21.55
CA GLU A 316 22.96 -10.70 20.67
C GLU A 316 23.24 -9.28 21.16
N CYS A 317 22.20 -8.52 21.49
CA CYS A 317 22.35 -7.16 22.03
C CYS A 317 23.17 -7.16 23.32
N THR A 318 22.88 -8.08 24.24
CA THR A 318 23.61 -8.23 25.50
C THR A 318 25.09 -8.53 25.24
N LYS A 319 25.41 -9.44 24.30
CA LYS A 319 26.78 -9.72 23.88
C LYS A 319 27.49 -8.47 23.35
N HIS A 320 26.82 -7.70 22.49
CA HIS A 320 27.40 -6.48 21.92
C HIS A 320 27.66 -5.41 22.98
N VAL A 321 26.71 -5.18 23.89
CA VAL A 321 26.85 -4.19 24.96
C VAL A 321 27.94 -4.60 25.94
N ASN A 322 27.98 -5.87 26.35
CA ASN A 322 29.04 -6.38 27.23
C ASN A 322 30.43 -6.19 26.60
N ASN A 323 30.55 -6.51 25.30
CA ASN A 323 31.81 -6.34 24.57
C ASN A 323 32.26 -4.88 24.46
N ALA A 324 31.33 -3.96 24.20
CA ALA A 324 31.59 -2.54 23.99
C ALA A 324 31.87 -1.78 25.29
N LEU A 325 31.05 -2.02 26.32
CA LEU A 325 31.10 -1.28 27.59
C LEU A 325 31.91 -2.00 28.67
N LYS A 326 32.40 -3.21 28.41
CA LYS A 326 33.12 -4.06 29.39
C LYS A 326 32.32 -4.27 30.68
N VAL A 327 31.02 -4.51 30.52
CA VAL A 327 30.07 -4.83 31.60
C VAL A 327 29.58 -6.27 31.47
N ASP A 328 29.08 -6.85 32.57
CA ASP A 328 28.51 -8.21 32.60
C ASP A 328 26.99 -8.17 32.75
N LEU A 329 26.29 -7.69 31.72
CA LEU A 329 24.83 -7.80 31.66
C LEU A 329 24.43 -9.25 31.36
N ASN A 330 23.34 -9.69 31.98
CA ASN A 330 22.73 -10.99 31.74
C ASN A 330 21.27 -10.84 31.23
N ASP A 331 20.66 -11.97 30.92
CA ASP A 331 19.31 -12.10 30.37
C ASP A 331 18.20 -12.00 31.43
N ARG A 332 18.52 -11.80 32.72
CA ARG A 332 17.54 -11.74 33.82
C ARG A 332 16.48 -10.65 33.66
N ARG A 333 16.76 -9.63 32.85
CA ARG A 333 15.82 -8.54 32.53
C ARG A 333 15.02 -8.78 31.25
N SER A 334 15.27 -9.88 30.54
CA SER A 334 14.50 -10.25 29.36
C SER A 334 13.08 -10.64 29.75
N ALA A 335 12.10 -10.21 28.96
CA ALA A 335 10.71 -10.65 29.09
C ALA A 335 10.54 -12.17 28.87
N THR A 336 11.50 -12.82 28.20
CA THR A 336 11.54 -14.27 27.97
C THR A 336 12.51 -15.00 28.90
N TYR A 337 12.97 -14.35 29.97
CA TYR A 337 13.91 -14.96 30.92
C TYR A 337 13.35 -16.26 31.52
N GLY A 338 14.14 -17.33 31.48
CA GLY A 338 13.78 -18.65 32.02
C GLY A 338 12.79 -19.45 31.16
N VAL A 339 12.40 -18.95 29.99
CA VAL A 339 11.50 -19.64 29.05
C VAL A 339 12.30 -20.21 27.88
N ASP A 340 12.17 -21.51 27.61
CA ASP A 340 12.78 -22.15 26.43
C ASP A 340 11.97 -21.86 25.17
N THR A 341 12.18 -20.66 24.62
CA THR A 341 11.49 -20.17 23.43
C THR A 341 11.86 -20.94 22.17
N GLY A 342 13.09 -21.47 22.09
CA GLY A 342 13.59 -22.22 20.93
C GLY A 342 12.89 -23.57 20.78
N THR A 343 12.77 -24.32 21.88
CA THR A 343 12.03 -25.59 21.89
C THR A 343 10.54 -25.37 21.63
N ALA A 344 9.95 -24.32 22.23
CA ALA A 344 8.55 -23.97 21.98
C ALA A 344 8.27 -23.64 20.51
N HIS A 345 9.16 -22.89 19.85
CA HIS A 345 9.04 -22.60 18.42
C HIS A 345 9.21 -23.85 17.55
N ALA A 346 10.18 -24.72 17.87
CA ALA A 346 10.39 -25.98 17.16
C ALA A 346 9.18 -26.92 17.26
N ALA A 347 8.55 -26.99 18.43
CA ALA A 347 7.33 -27.76 18.66
C ALA A 347 6.17 -27.21 17.83
N ALA A 348 5.89 -25.91 17.90
CA ALA A 348 4.82 -25.27 17.12
C ALA A 348 5.03 -25.41 15.61
N LYS A 349 6.28 -25.34 15.14
CA LYS A 349 6.63 -25.57 13.73
C LYS A 349 6.38 -27.01 13.29
N THR A 350 6.59 -27.97 14.19
CA THR A 350 6.33 -29.39 13.92
C THR A 350 4.83 -29.66 13.88
N GLU A 351 4.06 -29.07 14.80
CA GLU A 351 2.60 -29.12 14.81
C GLU A 351 2.01 -28.56 13.51
N TYR A 352 2.45 -27.37 13.08
CA TYR A 352 2.03 -26.76 11.82
C TYR A 352 2.29 -27.65 10.59
N LYS A 353 3.47 -28.28 10.52
CA LYS A 353 3.83 -29.18 9.40
C LYS A 353 2.99 -30.45 9.35
N ASN A 354 2.47 -30.90 10.50
CA ASN A 354 1.71 -32.13 10.62
C ASN A 354 0.19 -31.88 10.63
N LEU A 355 -0.25 -30.63 10.57
CA LEU A 355 -1.67 -30.27 10.56
C LEU A 355 -2.36 -30.86 9.32
N ARG A 356 -3.47 -31.56 9.54
CA ARG A 356 -4.30 -32.12 8.48
C ARG A 356 -5.66 -31.44 8.50
N LEU A 357 -6.03 -30.85 7.37
CA LEU A 357 -7.33 -30.21 7.20
C LEU A 357 -8.31 -31.19 6.56
N PRO A 358 -9.53 -31.35 7.11
CA PRO A 358 -10.56 -32.17 6.49
C PRO A 358 -11.10 -31.44 5.25
N VAL A 359 -10.66 -31.86 4.06
CA VAL A 359 -11.06 -31.24 2.79
C VAL A 359 -12.46 -31.66 2.34
N MET A 360 -13.00 -32.75 2.91
CA MET A 360 -14.28 -33.35 2.54
C MET A 360 -14.95 -33.92 3.79
N ASP A 361 -16.12 -33.40 4.17
CA ASP A 361 -17.04 -34.16 5.03
C ASP A 361 -17.59 -35.32 4.18
N GLY A 362 -17.39 -36.55 4.66
CA GLY A 362 -17.65 -37.81 3.95
C GLY A 362 -19.13 -38.11 3.72
N GLY A 363 -19.84 -37.24 3.02
CA GLY A 363 -21.26 -37.38 2.71
C GLY A 363 -21.52 -37.64 1.23
N CYS A 364 -20.86 -38.61 0.59
CA CYS A 364 -21.39 -39.20 -0.65
C CYS A 364 -20.68 -40.51 -1.06
N CYS A 365 -20.78 -41.55 -0.24
CA CYS A 365 -20.58 -42.95 -0.66
C CYS A 365 -21.46 -43.85 0.21
N THR A 366 -22.78 -43.85 -0.05
CA THR A 366 -23.69 -44.96 0.27
C THR A 366 -24.62 -45.17 -0.90
#